data_AF-A0A812DE87-F1
#
_entry.id   AF-A0A812DE87-F1
#
_cell.length_a   1.000
_cell.length_b   1.000
_cell.length_c   1.000
_cell.angle_alpha   90.00
_cell.angle_beta   90.00
_cell.angle_gamma   90.00
#
_symmetry.space_group_name_H-M   'P 1'
#
loop_
_entity.id
_entity.type
_entity.pdbx_description
1 polymer ?
#
loop_
_entity_poly.entity_id
_entity_poly.type
_entity_poly.pdbx_seq_one_letter_code
_entity_poly.pdbx_strand_id
1 'polypeptide(L)'
;MRLCKDEVGVITMFRLVSLRALQRPSNFIIASSRFTSSKAAPEKVELFVDDKPVYVDPGTTVLQACASAGVEIPRFCFHDRLSVAGNCRMCLVEVERSPKPVASCAMPVMKGMKVKTNSPISRKAREGVMEFLLVNHPLDCPICDQGGECDLQDQSMVFGSDRSRFTDIEFSGKRAVEDKNVGPLIKTIMTRCIHCTRCIRFASEIAGVDDLGTTGRGNNMQVGTYSKKIKAVRTSRNI
;
A
#
# COMPACT_ATOMS: atom_id res chain seq x y z
N MET A 1 4.42 -52.65 22.23
CA MET A 1 4.65 -54.09 22.44
C MET A 1 3.36 -54.82 22.07
N ARG A 2 3.45 -55.77 21.12
CA ARG A 2 2.40 -56.70 20.64
C ARG A 2 1.33 -56.08 19.71
N LEU A 3 1.35 -56.34 18.40
CA LEU A 3 1.20 -57.60 17.63
C LEU A 3 -0.23 -58.14 17.59
N CYS A 4 -0.69 -58.33 16.33
CA CYS A 4 -1.41 -59.52 15.84
C CYS A 4 -2.92 -59.59 16.16
N LYS A 5 -3.81 -60.16 15.34
CA LYS A 5 -3.80 -60.97 14.10
C LYS A 5 -5.28 -61.10 13.68
N ASP A 6 -5.60 -60.97 12.40
CA ASP A 6 -5.88 -62.05 11.42
C ASP A 6 -7.28 -62.71 11.54
N GLU A 7 -7.80 -62.98 10.34
CA GLU A 7 -8.74 -64.05 9.95
C GLU A 7 -10.25 -63.84 10.05
N VAL A 8 -11.12 -64.42 9.22
CA VAL A 8 -11.19 -64.94 7.82
C VAL A 8 -12.65 -65.44 7.71
N GLY A 9 -13.27 -65.36 6.53
CA GLY A 9 -14.40 -66.22 6.13
C GLY A 9 -15.62 -65.40 5.70
N VAL A 10 -16.20 -65.62 4.52
CA VAL A 10 -16.97 -66.84 4.21
C VAL A 10 -17.52 -66.73 2.75
N ILE A 11 -17.30 -67.78 1.92
CA ILE A 11 -18.29 -68.43 0.99
C ILE A 11 -18.76 -67.60 -0.26
N THR A 12 -18.79 -68.03 -1.54
CA THR A 12 -18.81 -69.34 -2.23
C THR A 12 -18.79 -69.21 -3.77
N MET A 13 -18.48 -70.35 -4.43
CA MET A 13 -19.06 -70.90 -5.68
C MET A 13 -18.56 -70.46 -7.08
N PHE A 14 -17.62 -71.28 -7.60
CA PHE A 14 -17.67 -72.02 -8.88
C PHE A 14 -18.25 -71.38 -10.16
N ARG A 15 -17.37 -71.22 -11.19
CA ARG A 15 -17.55 -71.88 -12.50
C ARG A 15 -16.24 -71.93 -13.30
N LEU A 16 -15.84 -73.14 -13.68
CA LEU A 16 -14.78 -73.47 -14.66
C LEU A 16 -15.24 -73.12 -16.09
N VAL A 17 -14.32 -72.71 -16.98
CA VAL A 17 -14.03 -73.34 -18.29
C VAL A 17 -12.81 -72.68 -18.98
N SER A 18 -11.78 -73.51 -19.19
CA SER A 18 -10.87 -73.67 -20.34
C SER A 18 -10.09 -72.50 -20.98
N LEU A 19 -8.77 -72.57 -20.76
CA LEU A 19 -7.63 -72.35 -21.67
C LEU A 19 -7.91 -71.94 -23.13
N ARG A 20 -7.29 -70.83 -23.58
CA ARG A 20 -6.33 -70.81 -24.69
C ARG A 20 -5.51 -69.51 -24.70
N ALA A 21 -4.19 -69.68 -24.78
CA ALA A 21 -3.18 -68.66 -24.76
C ALA A 21 -3.14 -67.84 -26.06
N LEU A 22 -2.96 -66.52 -25.94
CA LEU A 22 -2.23 -65.69 -26.90
C LEU A 22 -1.44 -64.63 -26.13
N GLN A 23 -0.12 -64.74 -26.20
CA GLN A 23 0.86 -63.79 -25.67
C GLN A 23 0.75 -62.43 -26.38
N ARG A 24 0.97 -61.35 -25.62
CA ARG A 24 1.94 -60.28 -25.94
C ARG A 24 2.13 -59.34 -24.74
N PRO A 25 3.37 -59.00 -24.35
CA PRO A 25 3.65 -58.12 -23.23
C PRO A 25 3.84 -56.67 -23.69
N SER A 26 3.45 -55.70 -22.85
CA SER A 26 4.22 -54.47 -22.69
C SER A 26 3.83 -53.78 -21.38
N ASN A 27 4.86 -53.58 -20.55
CA ASN A 27 4.82 -52.90 -19.27
C ASN A 27 4.23 -51.49 -19.40
N PHE A 28 3.13 -51.22 -18.70
CA PHE A 28 2.77 -49.86 -18.29
C PHE A 28 3.06 -49.73 -16.79
N ILE A 29 4.29 -49.31 -16.48
CA ILE A 29 4.63 -48.83 -15.14
C ILE A 29 4.01 -47.43 -15.03
N ILE A 30 2.93 -47.30 -14.25
CA ILE A 30 2.38 -46.00 -13.87
C ILE A 30 3.33 -45.38 -12.85
N ALA A 31 4.26 -44.55 -13.33
CA ALA A 31 5.11 -43.73 -12.48
C ALA A 31 4.25 -42.64 -11.83
N SER A 32 3.96 -42.79 -10.54
CA SER A 32 3.42 -41.73 -9.70
C SER A 32 4.47 -40.61 -9.58
N SER A 33 4.40 -39.61 -10.47
CA SER A 33 5.27 -38.45 -10.37
C SER A 33 4.81 -37.60 -9.19
N ARG A 34 5.58 -37.62 -8.10
CA ARG A 34 5.48 -36.62 -7.04
C ARG A 34 5.83 -35.26 -7.65
N PHE A 35 4.83 -34.41 -7.81
CA PHE A 35 5.00 -33.05 -8.29
C PHE A 35 5.59 -32.20 -7.16
N THR A 36 6.91 -32.18 -7.02
CA THR A 36 7.60 -31.25 -6.13
C THR A 36 7.63 -29.89 -6.80
N SER A 37 6.67 -29.01 -6.48
CA SER A 37 6.73 -27.60 -6.83
C SER A 37 7.79 -26.91 -5.96
N SER A 38 9.06 -27.00 -6.35
CA SER A 38 10.09 -26.12 -5.79
C SER A 38 10.06 -24.80 -6.54
N LYS A 39 9.21 -23.87 -6.10
CA LYS A 39 9.28 -22.48 -6.55
C LYS A 39 10.64 -21.93 -6.09
N ALA A 40 11.57 -21.75 -7.03
CA ALA A 40 12.88 -21.17 -6.76
C ALA A 40 12.71 -19.80 -6.06
N ALA A 41 13.51 -19.52 -5.04
CA ALA A 41 13.53 -18.21 -4.41
C ALA A 41 13.86 -17.14 -5.48
N PRO A 42 13.12 -16.02 -5.52
CA PRO A 42 13.38 -14.99 -6.51
C PRO A 42 14.80 -14.43 -6.33
N GLU A 43 15.50 -14.20 -7.45
CA GLU A 43 16.81 -13.52 -7.43
C GLU A 43 16.63 -12.11 -6.85
N LYS A 44 17.32 -11.82 -5.74
CA LYS A 44 17.24 -10.51 -5.08
C LYS A 44 17.84 -9.44 -6.00
N VAL A 45 17.15 -8.31 -6.09
CA VAL A 45 17.59 -7.15 -6.85
C VAL A 45 18.51 -6.29 -5.98
N GLU A 46 19.69 -6.00 -6.49
CA GLU A 46 20.65 -5.08 -5.88
C GLU A 46 20.36 -3.63 -6.30
N LEU A 47 20.29 -2.74 -5.32
CA LEU A 47 20.20 -1.29 -5.50
C LEU A 47 21.10 -0.56 -4.48
N PHE A 48 21.27 0.75 -4.66
CA PHE A 48 22.02 1.60 -3.75
C PHE A 48 21.11 2.69 -3.19
N VAL A 49 21.06 2.80 -1.86
CA VAL A 49 20.34 3.87 -1.14
C VAL A 49 21.39 4.69 -0.39
N ASP A 50 21.57 5.95 -0.78
CA ASP A 50 22.60 6.84 -0.21
C ASP A 50 23.99 6.18 -0.16
N ASP A 51 24.39 5.61 -1.31
CA ASP A 51 25.64 4.86 -1.54
C ASP A 51 25.79 3.54 -0.75
N LYS A 52 24.78 3.12 0.01
CA LYS A 52 24.74 1.82 0.69
C LYS A 52 24.08 0.76 -0.19
N PRO A 53 24.71 -0.40 -0.44
CA PRO A 53 24.10 -1.48 -1.20
C PRO A 53 22.99 -2.16 -0.39
N VAL A 54 21.85 -2.42 -1.03
CA VAL A 54 20.66 -3.05 -0.44
C VAL A 54 20.13 -4.10 -1.40
N TYR A 55 19.75 -5.25 -0.85
CA TYR A 55 19.18 -6.37 -1.60
C TYR A 55 17.72 -6.56 -1.22
N VAL A 56 16.83 -6.50 -2.21
CA VAL A 56 15.38 -6.61 -2.02
C VAL A 56 14.76 -7.59 -3.00
N ASP A 57 13.57 -8.09 -2.67
CA ASP A 57 12.82 -8.95 -3.58
C ASP A 57 12.36 -8.17 -4.83
N PRO A 58 12.27 -8.83 -6.00
CA PRO A 58 11.76 -8.19 -7.21
C PRO A 58 10.31 -7.76 -7.03
N GLY A 59 9.96 -6.58 -7.55
CA GLY A 59 8.63 -5.99 -7.42
C GLY A 59 8.41 -5.15 -6.16
N THR A 60 9.42 -5.05 -5.29
CA THR A 60 9.42 -4.06 -4.20
C THR A 60 9.49 -2.63 -4.74
N THR A 61 8.90 -1.69 -3.99
CA THR A 61 8.96 -0.26 -4.32
C THR A 61 10.23 0.37 -3.75
N VAL A 62 10.65 1.50 -4.31
CA VAL A 62 11.79 2.26 -3.79
C VAL A 62 11.58 2.65 -2.32
N LEU A 63 10.35 2.99 -1.93
CA LEU A 63 10.04 3.33 -0.53
C LEU A 63 10.29 2.15 0.42
N GLN A 64 9.87 0.95 0.05
CA GLN A 64 10.11 -0.26 0.84
C GLN A 64 11.60 -0.63 0.88
N ALA A 65 12.31 -0.43 -0.23
CA ALA A 65 13.75 -0.67 -0.30
C ALA A 65 14.56 0.34 0.54
N CYS A 66 14.10 1.59 0.66
CA CYS A 66 14.69 2.55 1.59
C CYS A 66 14.38 2.18 3.05
N ALA A 67 13.17 1.69 3.33
CA ALA A 67 12.81 1.23 4.67
C ALA A 67 13.64 0.02 5.12
N SER A 68 13.94 -0.93 4.23
CA SER A 68 14.85 -2.05 4.53
C SER A 68 16.31 -1.61 4.74
N ALA A 69 16.68 -0.44 4.21
CA ALA A 69 17.97 0.20 4.44
C ALA A 69 18.02 1.04 5.75
N GLY A 70 16.91 1.11 6.50
CA GLY A 70 16.77 1.96 7.68
C GLY A 70 16.59 3.45 7.38
N VAL A 71 16.23 3.81 6.13
CA VAL A 71 15.98 5.19 5.71
C VAL A 71 14.48 5.41 5.58
N GLU A 72 13.92 6.22 6.47
CA GLU A 72 12.51 6.57 6.44
C GLU A 72 12.24 7.75 5.49
N ILE A 73 11.38 7.52 4.50
CA ILE A 73 10.95 8.55 3.55
C ILE A 73 9.57 9.09 4.00
N PRO A 74 9.38 10.42 4.04
CA PRO A 74 8.10 11.01 4.46
C PRO A 74 6.96 10.61 3.51
N ARG A 75 5.83 10.24 4.09
CA ARG A 75 4.66 9.71 3.37
C ARG A 75 3.35 10.21 3.98
N PHE A 76 2.37 10.49 3.13
CA PHE A 76 0.98 10.76 3.56
C PHE A 76 -0.01 9.77 2.95
N CYS A 77 -0.02 9.59 1.63
CA CYS A 77 -1.00 8.70 1.01
C CYS A 77 -0.60 7.21 1.08
N PHE A 78 0.69 6.90 1.17
CA PHE A 78 1.14 5.51 1.18
C PHE A 78 0.86 4.83 2.53
N HIS A 79 0.36 3.59 2.48
CA HIS A 79 0.12 2.74 3.65
C HIS A 79 0.30 1.29 3.19
N ASP A 80 0.98 0.46 3.99
CA ASP A 80 1.45 -0.87 3.54
C ASP A 80 0.34 -1.87 3.26
N ARG A 81 -0.85 -1.67 3.86
CA ARG A 81 -2.04 -2.52 3.65
C ARG A 81 -3.04 -1.99 2.63
N LEU A 82 -2.75 -0.86 2.00
CA LEU A 82 -3.60 -0.25 0.97
C LEU A 82 -2.87 -0.27 -0.37
N SER A 83 -3.62 -0.11 -1.45
CA SER A 83 -3.03 0.07 -2.78
C SER A 83 -2.08 1.27 -2.85
N VAL A 84 -1.35 1.44 -3.95
CA VAL A 84 -0.49 2.61 -4.16
C VAL A 84 -1.25 3.68 -4.94
N ALA A 85 -1.35 4.91 -4.39
CA ALA A 85 -2.04 6.03 -5.04
C ALA A 85 -1.09 7.04 -5.70
N GLY A 86 -0.17 7.62 -4.92
CA GLY A 86 0.77 8.65 -5.43
C GLY A 86 0.21 10.07 -5.50
N ASN A 87 -0.83 10.41 -4.72
CA ASN A 87 -1.46 11.73 -4.74
C ASN A 87 -0.63 12.82 -4.02
N CYS A 88 -0.03 12.49 -2.88
CA CYS A 88 0.58 13.50 -2.01
C CYS A 88 1.96 14.00 -2.45
N ARG A 89 2.70 13.21 -3.27
CA ARG A 89 4.06 13.54 -3.72
C ARG A 89 5.09 13.89 -2.62
N MET A 90 4.84 13.58 -1.34
CA MET A 90 5.81 13.84 -0.27
C MET A 90 7.04 12.91 -0.35
N CYS A 91 6.85 11.72 -0.90
CA CYS A 91 7.87 10.67 -0.99
C CYS A 91 8.84 10.84 -2.18
N LEU A 92 9.01 12.06 -2.69
CA LEU A 92 9.90 12.32 -3.82
C LEU A 92 11.36 12.10 -3.42
N VAL A 93 12.07 11.36 -4.27
CA VAL A 93 13.51 11.05 -4.14
C VAL A 93 14.21 11.24 -5.48
N GLU A 94 15.50 11.53 -5.42
CA GLU A 94 16.34 11.65 -6.59
C GLU A 94 16.90 10.28 -6.99
N VAL A 95 16.90 10.04 -8.29
CA VAL A 95 17.44 8.82 -8.91
C VAL A 95 18.36 9.25 -10.03
N GLU A 96 19.59 8.77 -10.05
CA GLU A 96 20.64 9.31 -10.95
C GLU A 96 20.29 9.29 -12.45
N ARG A 97 19.43 8.35 -12.87
CA ARG A 97 19.01 8.20 -14.27
C ARG A 97 17.68 8.89 -14.59
N SER A 98 17.11 9.65 -13.66
CA SER A 98 15.84 10.36 -13.84
C SER A 98 16.06 11.88 -13.78
N PRO A 99 15.62 12.65 -14.79
CA PRO A 99 15.74 14.11 -14.77
C PRO A 99 14.79 14.77 -13.77
N LYS A 100 13.76 14.05 -13.31
CA LYS A 100 12.76 14.53 -12.35
C LYS A 100 12.78 13.66 -11.09
N PRO A 101 12.53 14.23 -9.90
CA PRO A 101 12.32 13.45 -8.69
C PRO A 101 11.18 12.45 -8.90
N VAL A 102 11.39 11.21 -8.48
CA VAL A 102 10.41 10.13 -8.67
C VAL A 102 9.67 9.87 -7.37
N ALA A 103 8.41 9.46 -7.48
CA ALA A 103 7.63 9.06 -6.32
C ALA A 103 8.06 7.66 -5.86
N SER A 104 8.75 7.58 -4.73
CA SER A 104 9.29 6.31 -4.21
C SER A 104 8.21 5.27 -3.89
N CYS A 105 6.99 5.69 -3.57
CA CYS A 105 5.89 4.78 -3.25
C CYS A 105 5.37 3.96 -4.44
N ALA A 106 5.55 4.46 -5.67
CA ALA A 106 5.02 3.84 -6.89
C ALA A 106 6.12 3.31 -7.80
N MET A 107 7.33 3.83 -7.67
CA MET A 107 8.46 3.41 -8.50
C MET A 107 8.92 2.00 -8.08
N PRO A 108 8.88 1.00 -8.97
CA PRO A 108 9.49 -0.29 -8.71
C PRO A 108 11.01 -0.19 -8.74
N VAL A 109 11.69 -1.01 -7.93
CA VAL A 109 13.15 -1.08 -7.94
C VAL A 109 13.69 -1.67 -9.24
N MET A 110 14.85 -1.18 -9.68
CA MET A 110 15.58 -1.71 -10.82
C MET A 110 17.00 -2.08 -10.39
N LYS A 111 17.59 -3.09 -11.06
CA LYS A 111 18.96 -3.53 -10.77
C LYS A 111 19.98 -2.41 -11.01
N GLY A 112 20.83 -2.15 -10.03
CA GLY A 112 21.85 -1.10 -10.09
C GLY A 112 21.29 0.32 -10.00
N MET A 113 20.05 0.49 -9.54
CA MET A 113 19.45 1.79 -9.30
C MET A 113 20.11 2.48 -8.11
N LYS A 114 20.46 3.76 -8.27
CA LYS A 114 21.04 4.60 -7.22
C LYS A 114 20.04 5.66 -6.80
N VAL A 115 19.59 5.58 -5.55
CA VAL A 115 18.60 6.46 -4.94
C VAL A 115 19.31 7.35 -3.93
N LYS A 116 19.12 8.66 -4.07
CA LYS A 116 19.62 9.66 -3.12
C LYS A 116 18.43 10.27 -2.39
N THR A 117 18.33 9.99 -1.10
CA THR A 117 17.19 10.44 -0.29
C THR A 117 17.43 11.84 0.29
N ASN A 118 18.69 12.22 0.50
CA ASN A 118 19.12 13.48 1.13
C ASN A 118 19.78 14.48 0.15
N SER A 119 19.46 14.39 -1.14
CA SER A 119 19.96 15.34 -2.13
C SER A 119 19.29 16.72 -2.01
N PRO A 120 19.94 17.81 -2.47
CA PRO A 120 19.34 19.15 -2.44
C PRO A 120 18.05 19.22 -3.25
N ILE A 121 17.96 18.46 -4.35
CA ILE A 121 16.75 18.36 -5.17
C ILE A 121 15.62 17.67 -4.41
N SER A 122 15.91 16.56 -3.71
CA SER A 122 14.91 15.84 -2.91
C SER A 122 14.39 16.68 -1.76
N ARG A 123 15.27 17.40 -1.06
CA ARG A 123 14.90 18.31 0.03
C ARG A 123 14.00 19.44 -0.48
N LYS A 124 14.40 20.13 -1.55
CA LYS A 124 13.60 21.21 -2.15
C LYS A 124 12.24 20.72 -2.65
N ALA A 125 12.18 19.50 -3.19
CA ALA A 125 10.92 18.90 -3.60
C ALA A 125 9.98 18.65 -2.40
N ARG A 126 10.51 18.15 -1.27
CA ARG A 126 9.74 17.93 -0.04
C ARG A 126 9.25 19.24 0.57
N GLU A 127 10.11 20.24 0.66
CA GLU A 127 9.75 21.59 1.15
C GLU A 127 8.63 22.18 0.30
N GLY A 128 8.74 22.12 -1.04
CA GLY A 128 7.70 22.63 -1.93
C GLY A 128 6.37 21.89 -1.81
N VAL A 129 6.40 20.56 -1.67
CA VAL A 129 5.18 19.78 -1.46
C VAL A 129 4.54 20.11 -0.12
N MET A 130 5.33 20.23 0.96
CA MET A 130 4.82 20.59 2.27
C MET A 130 4.17 21.98 2.26
N GLU A 131 4.78 22.93 1.57
CA GLU A 131 4.20 24.26 1.39
C GLU A 131 2.84 24.18 0.68
N PHE A 132 2.72 23.43 -0.42
CA PHE A 132 1.42 23.26 -1.10
C PHE A 132 0.35 22.60 -0.22
N LEU A 133 0.74 21.66 0.64
CA LEU A 133 -0.17 21.04 1.60
C LEU A 133 -0.67 22.05 2.64
N LEU A 134 0.21 22.94 3.12
CA LEU A 134 -0.08 23.91 4.18
C LEU A 134 -0.77 25.20 3.69
N VAL A 135 -0.62 25.58 2.41
CA VAL A 135 -1.27 26.76 1.80
C VAL A 135 -2.76 26.78 2.09
N ASN A 136 -3.43 25.65 1.86
CA ASN A 136 -4.88 25.52 2.03
C ASN A 136 -5.29 24.81 3.33
N HIS A 137 -4.35 24.49 4.23
CA HIS A 137 -4.64 23.82 5.49
C HIS A 137 -5.01 24.85 6.58
N PRO A 138 -6.10 24.64 7.34
CA PRO A 138 -6.52 25.57 8.38
C PRO A 138 -5.53 25.58 9.56
N LEU A 139 -5.46 26.68 10.31
CA LEU A 139 -4.62 26.81 11.51
C LEU A 139 -5.34 26.25 12.74
N ASP A 140 -5.82 25.03 12.62
CA ASP A 140 -6.69 24.37 13.60
C ASP A 140 -5.92 23.55 14.64
N CYS A 141 -4.59 23.54 14.62
CA CYS A 141 -3.77 22.72 15.51
C CYS A 141 -4.19 22.74 17.00
N PRO A 142 -4.53 23.88 17.65
CA PRO A 142 -4.94 23.89 19.05
C PRO A 142 -6.32 23.27 19.32
N ILE A 143 -7.18 23.18 18.30
CA ILE A 143 -8.53 22.58 18.39
C ILE A 143 -8.61 21.24 17.64
N CYS A 144 -7.47 20.75 17.15
CA CYS A 144 -7.39 19.52 16.40
C CYS A 144 -7.17 18.37 17.38
N ASP A 145 -8.07 17.38 17.33
CA ASP A 145 -7.97 16.19 18.19
C ASP A 145 -6.67 15.40 17.92
N GLN A 146 -6.10 15.51 16.71
CA GLN A 146 -4.81 14.91 16.33
C GLN A 146 -3.59 15.79 16.67
N GLY A 147 -3.78 16.92 17.37
CA GLY A 147 -2.68 17.79 17.77
C GLY A 147 -1.67 17.03 18.63
N GLY A 148 -0.40 16.99 18.19
CA GLY A 148 0.68 16.25 18.87
C GLY A 148 0.95 14.83 18.35
N GLU A 149 0.05 14.23 17.59
CA GLU A 149 0.26 12.93 16.91
C GLU A 149 0.06 13.04 15.37
N CYS A 150 0.10 14.27 14.85
CA CYS A 150 -0.21 14.56 13.47
C CYS A 150 1.02 14.38 12.57
N ASP A 151 0.97 13.40 11.66
CA ASP A 151 1.98 13.18 10.61
C ASP A 151 2.32 14.48 9.85
N LEU A 152 1.33 15.35 9.60
CA LEU A 152 1.53 16.61 8.86
C LEU A 152 2.33 17.61 9.68
N GLN A 153 2.10 17.66 11.00
CA GLN A 153 2.83 18.53 11.91
C GLN A 153 4.30 18.08 12.02
N ASP A 154 4.51 16.78 12.26
CA ASP A 154 5.84 16.21 12.47
C ASP A 154 6.69 16.31 11.20
N GLN A 155 6.12 15.93 10.04
CA GLN A 155 6.84 16.03 8.78
C GLN A 155 7.06 17.48 8.34
N SER A 156 6.19 18.43 8.71
CA SER A 156 6.43 19.85 8.48
C SER A 156 7.59 20.37 9.31
N MET A 157 7.75 19.90 10.55
CA MET A 157 8.86 20.29 11.42
C MET A 157 10.20 19.71 10.94
N VAL A 158 10.20 18.47 10.43
CA VAL A 158 11.42 17.77 10.03
C VAL A 158 11.84 18.06 8.59
N PHE A 159 10.90 18.14 7.65
CA PHE A 159 11.16 18.24 6.20
C PHE A 159 10.54 19.48 5.54
N GLY A 160 9.72 20.24 6.26
CA GLY A 160 9.09 21.45 5.75
C GLY A 160 9.99 22.68 5.84
N SER A 161 9.53 23.79 5.28
CA SER A 161 10.16 25.10 5.43
C SER A 161 9.67 25.78 6.71
N ASP A 162 10.56 26.51 7.39
CA ASP A 162 10.26 27.19 8.67
C ASP A 162 9.15 28.26 8.58
N ARG A 163 8.89 28.78 7.38
CA ARG A 163 7.96 29.90 7.14
C ARG A 163 7.08 29.66 5.93
N SER A 164 5.84 30.11 6.01
CA SER A 164 4.96 30.21 4.86
C SER A 164 5.33 31.42 4.01
N ARG A 165 5.31 31.27 2.68
CA ARG A 165 5.34 32.39 1.73
C ARG A 165 3.94 32.83 1.29
N PHE A 166 2.92 32.03 1.62
CA PHE A 166 1.54 32.33 1.29
C PHE A 166 1.03 33.44 2.22
N THR A 167 1.03 34.65 1.68
CA THR A 167 0.29 35.80 2.22
C THR A 167 -0.93 35.99 1.32
N ASP A 168 -2.11 35.96 1.90
CA ASP A 168 -3.36 36.16 1.19
C ASP A 168 -3.53 37.67 0.89
N ILE A 169 -2.96 38.10 -0.23
CA ILE A 169 -2.94 39.52 -0.66
C ILE A 169 -4.33 39.97 -1.14
N GLU A 170 -5.18 39.02 -1.57
CA GLU A 170 -6.49 39.30 -2.18
C GLU A 170 -7.67 39.08 -1.20
N PHE A 171 -7.40 38.85 0.10
CA PHE A 171 -8.42 38.51 1.11
C PHE A 171 -9.34 37.36 0.72
N SER A 172 -8.88 36.47 -0.16
CA SER A 172 -9.65 35.34 -0.70
C SER A 172 -9.82 34.20 0.31
N GLY A 173 -9.06 34.24 1.40
CA GLY A 173 -9.00 33.25 2.44
C GLY A 173 -8.30 31.97 2.01
N LYS A 174 -8.03 31.11 2.99
CA LYS A 174 -7.79 29.69 2.71
C LYS A 174 -9.10 29.05 2.29
N ARG A 175 -9.03 27.99 1.47
CA ARG A 175 -10.24 27.23 1.13
C ARG A 175 -10.95 26.73 2.39
N ALA A 176 -12.27 26.89 2.42
CA ALA A 176 -13.14 26.26 3.41
C ALA A 176 -13.98 25.18 2.72
N VAL A 177 -14.20 24.08 3.41
CA VAL A 177 -14.94 22.92 2.89
C VAL A 177 -15.99 22.57 3.93
N GLU A 178 -17.22 22.34 3.48
CA GLU A 178 -18.32 21.93 4.36
C GLU A 178 -18.03 20.58 5.01
N ASP A 179 -18.41 20.45 6.28
CA ASP A 179 -18.28 19.19 7.02
C ASP A 179 -19.38 18.22 6.60
N LYS A 180 -19.00 16.95 6.40
CA LYS A 180 -19.93 15.90 6.00
C LYS A 180 -20.43 15.20 7.25
N ASN A 181 -21.59 14.55 7.15
CA ASN A 181 -22.03 13.65 8.21
C ASN A 181 -21.83 12.21 7.71
N VAL A 182 -20.75 11.58 8.15
CA VAL A 182 -20.39 10.18 7.82
C VAL A 182 -20.88 9.21 8.92
N GLY A 183 -21.72 9.70 9.83
CA GLY A 183 -22.30 8.94 10.93
C GLY A 183 -21.79 9.35 12.30
N PRO A 184 -22.29 8.70 13.37
CA PRO A 184 -22.01 9.10 14.75
C PRO A 184 -20.63 8.71 15.27
N LEU A 185 -19.90 7.86 14.53
CA LEU A 185 -18.60 7.33 14.97
C LEU A 185 -17.43 8.20 14.53
N ILE A 186 -17.52 8.83 13.35
CA ILE A 186 -16.43 9.59 12.75
C ILE A 186 -16.86 11.05 12.66
N LYS A 187 -16.24 11.90 13.48
CA LYS A 187 -16.36 13.35 13.36
C LYS A 187 -15.48 13.80 12.20
N THR A 188 -16.06 14.37 11.16
CA THR A 188 -15.30 14.84 10.00
C THR A 188 -15.18 16.35 10.00
N ILE A 189 -13.95 16.85 9.98
CA ILE A 189 -13.64 18.26 9.73
C ILE A 189 -12.87 18.33 8.40
N MET A 190 -13.57 18.68 7.33
CA MET A 190 -13.09 18.43 5.97
C MET A 190 -12.16 19.52 5.43
N THR A 191 -12.13 20.68 6.08
CA THR A 191 -11.14 21.74 5.85
C THR A 191 -9.71 21.25 6.07
N ARG A 192 -9.50 20.34 7.04
CA ARG A 192 -8.20 19.76 7.38
C ARG A 192 -7.72 18.70 6.38
N CYS A 193 -8.61 18.20 5.52
CA CYS A 193 -8.29 17.10 4.60
C CYS A 193 -7.27 17.52 3.53
N ILE A 194 -6.16 16.79 3.41
CA ILE A 194 -5.11 17.00 2.41
C ILE A 194 -5.28 16.15 1.13
N HIS A 195 -6.46 15.56 0.92
CA HIS A 195 -6.78 14.70 -0.23
C HIS A 195 -5.83 13.53 -0.46
N CYS A 196 -5.32 12.92 0.61
CA CYS A 196 -4.47 11.74 0.51
C CYS A 196 -5.23 10.50 -0.02
N THR A 197 -6.56 10.51 -0.03
CA THR A 197 -7.47 9.41 -0.44
C THR A 197 -7.24 8.09 0.31
N ARG A 198 -6.66 8.14 1.52
CA ARG A 198 -6.45 6.95 2.35
C ARG A 198 -7.79 6.36 2.81
N CYS A 199 -8.70 7.22 3.27
CA CYS A 199 -10.04 6.83 3.71
C CYS A 199 -10.89 6.15 2.62
N ILE A 200 -10.87 6.68 1.38
CA ILE A 200 -11.61 6.12 0.24
C ILE A 200 -11.12 4.71 -0.08
N ARG A 201 -9.80 4.53 -0.15
CA ARG A 201 -9.19 3.22 -0.43
C ARG A 201 -9.39 2.24 0.71
N PHE A 202 -9.32 2.70 1.95
CA PHE A 202 -9.67 1.86 3.09
C PHE A 202 -11.13 1.39 3.01
N ALA A 203 -12.05 2.30 2.70
CA ALA A 203 -13.46 1.98 2.61
C ALA A 203 -13.74 0.95 1.50
N SER A 204 -13.13 1.12 0.33
CA SER A 204 -13.30 0.22 -0.82
C SER A 204 -12.58 -1.13 -0.63
N GLU A 205 -11.30 -1.12 -0.27
CA GLU A 205 -10.43 -2.31 -0.27
C GLU A 205 -10.57 -3.15 1.00
N ILE A 206 -10.71 -2.52 2.17
CA ILE A 206 -10.70 -3.20 3.47
C ILE A 206 -12.09 -3.31 4.06
N ALA A 207 -12.85 -2.20 4.08
CA ALA A 207 -14.20 -2.21 4.63
C ALA A 207 -15.25 -2.80 3.66
N GLY A 208 -14.93 -2.89 2.37
CA GLY A 208 -15.83 -3.41 1.34
C GLY A 208 -17.07 -2.56 1.10
N VAL A 209 -17.00 -1.26 1.40
CA VAL A 209 -18.09 -0.30 1.24
C VAL A 209 -17.61 0.91 0.43
N ASP A 210 -18.13 1.02 -0.78
CA ASP A 210 -17.80 2.09 -1.74
C ASP A 210 -18.67 3.34 -1.56
N ASP A 211 -18.96 3.72 -0.32
CA ASP A 211 -19.80 4.90 -0.03
C ASP A 211 -18.98 6.20 -0.04
N LEU A 212 -17.68 6.12 0.29
CA LEU A 212 -16.76 7.27 0.27
C LEU A 212 -16.11 7.45 -1.10
N GLY A 213 -16.10 8.69 -1.60
CA GLY A 213 -15.45 9.04 -2.86
C GLY A 213 -14.92 10.47 -2.87
N THR A 214 -14.42 10.88 -4.03
CA THR A 214 -14.06 12.27 -4.33
C THR A 214 -15.09 12.88 -5.26
N THR A 215 -15.68 14.01 -4.87
CA THR A 215 -16.58 14.82 -5.71
C THR A 215 -15.88 16.13 -6.09
N GLY A 216 -16.19 16.68 -7.26
CA GLY A 216 -15.55 17.90 -7.76
C GLY A 216 -14.16 17.68 -8.37
N ARG A 217 -13.46 18.77 -8.67
CA ARG A 217 -12.15 18.79 -9.36
C ARG A 217 -11.29 19.95 -8.86
N GLY A 218 -9.96 19.76 -8.89
CA GLY A 218 -8.99 20.79 -8.53
C GLY A 218 -9.10 21.16 -7.05
N ASN A 219 -8.99 22.44 -6.72
CA ASN A 219 -9.06 22.91 -5.32
C ASN A 219 -10.43 22.65 -4.66
N ASN A 220 -11.49 22.59 -5.48
CA ASN A 220 -12.86 22.35 -5.03
C ASN A 220 -13.19 20.85 -4.95
N MET A 221 -12.20 19.97 -5.07
CA MET A 221 -12.39 18.54 -4.82
C MET A 221 -12.70 18.33 -3.33
N GLN A 222 -13.72 17.52 -3.04
CA GLN A 222 -14.14 17.19 -1.68
C GLN A 222 -14.17 15.68 -1.51
N VAL A 223 -13.65 15.21 -0.39
CA VAL A 223 -13.75 13.80 0.01
C VAL A 223 -15.01 13.62 0.85
N GLY A 224 -15.79 12.57 0.60
CA GLY A 224 -17.00 12.29 1.37
C GLY A 224 -18.00 11.43 0.60
N THR A 225 -19.19 11.26 1.17
CA THR A 225 -20.33 10.66 0.49
C THR A 225 -21.04 11.73 -0.36
N TYR A 226 -21.44 11.38 -1.59
CA TYR A 226 -22.19 12.34 -2.44
C TYR A 226 -23.63 12.58 -1.93
N SER A 227 -24.24 11.55 -1.34
CA SER A 227 -25.55 11.63 -0.68
C SER A 227 -25.40 11.45 0.83
N LYS A 228 -26.37 11.94 1.62
CA LYS A 228 -26.44 11.75 3.09
C LYS A 228 -26.75 10.29 3.50
N LYS A 229 -26.36 9.30 2.70
CA LYS A 229 -26.54 7.87 3.03
C LYS A 229 -25.33 7.39 3.81
N ILE A 230 -25.59 6.81 4.98
CA ILE A 230 -24.59 6.20 5.86
C ILE A 230 -24.90 4.71 5.93
N LYS A 231 -23.98 3.85 5.50
CA LYS A 231 -23.93 2.46 5.96
C LYS A 231 -22.89 2.37 7.07
N ALA A 232 -23.35 2.20 8.30
CA ALA A 232 -22.45 1.98 9.43
C ALA A 232 -21.81 0.59 9.30
N VAL A 233 -20.51 0.55 8.98
CA VAL A 233 -19.71 -0.68 8.99
C VAL A 233 -18.97 -0.78 10.31
N ARG A 234 -18.86 -1.99 10.87
CA ARG A 234 -18.15 -2.28 12.12
C ARG A 234 -16.67 -1.84 12.10
N THR A 235 -16.05 -1.75 10.92
CA THR A 235 -14.63 -1.38 10.72
C THR A 235 -14.41 0.12 10.48
N SER A 236 -15.45 0.95 10.60
CA SER A 236 -15.38 2.39 10.34
C SER A 236 -14.41 3.17 11.23
N ARG A 237 -14.04 2.66 12.42
CA ARG A 237 -13.08 3.33 13.33
C ARG A 237 -11.63 3.36 12.82
N ASN A 238 -11.30 2.57 11.80
CA ASN A 238 -9.95 2.49 11.24
C ASN A 238 -9.76 3.37 9.98
N ILE A 239 -10.77 4.18 9.64
CA ILE A 239 -10.74 5.20 8.59
C ILE A 239 -10.04 6.45 9.12
#